data_AF-A0A960SZK2-F1
#
_entry.id   AF-A0A960SZK2-F1
#
_cell.length_a   1.000
_cell.length_b   1.000
_cell.length_c   1.000
_cell.angle_alpha   90.00
_cell.angle_beta   90.00
_cell.angle_gamma   90.00
#
_symmetry.space_group_name_H-M   'P 1'
#
loop_
_entity.id
_entity.type
_entity.pdbx_description
1 polymer ?
#
loop_
_entity_poly.entity_id
_entity_poly.type
_entity_poly.pdbx_seq_one_letter_code
_entity_poly.pdbx_strand_id
1 'polypeptide(L)'
;LTPELPDHSLDTAGKNKLTFEVLSDVGNKVAREYGIVFQMTDGVAKAMRAGAKTHLRNGDESDELPLAATYVIAPDGTIAWAFLDADYRNRAEPDDVVKALGALKSKH
;
A
#
# COMPACT_ATOMS: atom_id res chain seq x y z
N LEU A 1 2.80 2.34 3.16
CA LEU A 1 1.87 3.45 2.86
C LEU A 1 0.47 2.85 2.71
N THR A 2 -0.56 3.43 3.31
CA THR A 2 -1.94 2.89 3.35
C THR A 2 -2.97 4.03 3.26
N PRO A 3 -4.18 3.82 2.73
CA PRO A 3 -5.24 4.83 2.77
C PRO A 3 -5.83 5.10 4.16
N GLU A 4 -5.48 4.27 5.16
CA GLU A 4 -6.00 4.43 6.52
C GLU A 4 -5.65 5.79 7.11
N LEU A 5 -6.57 6.38 7.87
CA LEU A 5 -6.29 7.58 8.67
C LEU A 5 -5.09 7.35 9.62
N PRO A 6 -4.37 8.40 10.01
CA PRO A 6 -3.17 8.26 10.85
C PRO A 6 -3.38 7.46 12.13
N ASP A 7 -4.46 7.72 12.88
CA ASP A 7 -4.76 7.00 14.12
C ASP A 7 -4.98 5.50 13.87
N HIS A 8 -5.64 5.14 12.77
CA HIS A 8 -5.86 3.75 12.39
C HIS A 8 -4.59 3.06 11.88
N SER A 9 -3.73 3.80 11.17
CA SER A 9 -2.41 3.30 10.75
C SER A 9 -1.51 3.00 11.95
N LEU A 10 -1.52 3.86 12.97
CA LEU A 10 -0.78 3.66 14.22
C LEU A 10 -1.29 2.43 15.00
N ASP A 11 -2.61 2.28 15.11
CA ASP A 11 -3.24 1.10 15.69
C ASP A 11 -2.84 -0.18 14.96
N THR A 12 -2.88 -0.15 13.61
CA THR A 12 -2.48 -1.27 12.76
C THR A 12 -1.01 -1.65 13.01
N ALA A 13 -0.12 -0.67 13.09
CA ALA A 13 1.30 -0.89 13.40
C ALA A 13 1.49 -1.52 14.79
N GLY A 14 0.82 -0.97 15.81
CA GLY A 14 0.90 -1.45 17.19
C GLY A 14 0.37 -2.88 17.35
N LYS A 15 -0.81 -3.18 16.79
CA LYS A 15 -1.44 -4.51 16.84
C LYS A 15 -0.58 -5.58 16.18
N ASN A 16 0.09 -5.25 15.08
CA ASN A 16 0.93 -6.18 14.33
C ASN A 16 2.41 -6.14 14.75
N LYS A 17 2.77 -5.35 15.77
CA LYS A 17 4.14 -5.19 16.27
C LYS A 17 5.13 -4.84 15.15
N LEU A 18 4.70 -4.00 14.21
CA LEU A 18 5.54 -3.57 13.10
C LEU A 18 6.67 -2.68 13.65
N THR A 19 7.91 -2.98 13.25
CA THR A 19 9.10 -2.23 13.66
C THR A 19 9.52 -1.18 12.63
N PHE A 20 8.71 -0.98 11.60
CA PHE A 20 8.92 -0.01 10.53
C PHE A 20 7.77 1.00 10.49
N GLU A 21 8.03 2.14 9.85
CA GLU A 21 7.05 3.21 9.74
C GLU A 21 5.86 2.80 8.86
N VAL A 22 4.65 3.11 9.35
CA VAL A 22 3.41 2.97 8.58
C VAL A 22 2.87 4.36 8.30
N LEU A 23 2.98 4.79 7.05
CA LEU A 23 2.55 6.10 6.59
C LEU A 23 1.10 6.05 6.06
N SER A 24 0.37 7.14 6.25
CA SER A 24 -1.00 7.36 5.77
C SER A 24 -1.01 8.18 4.47
N ASP A 25 -1.72 7.70 3.45
CA ASP A 25 -1.98 8.36 2.16
C ASP A 25 -3.47 8.74 2.07
N VAL A 26 -3.88 9.68 2.90
CA VAL A 26 -5.28 10.13 2.98
C VAL A 26 -5.77 10.62 1.62
N GLY A 27 -6.85 10.00 1.13
CA GLY A 27 -7.43 10.28 -0.19
C GLY A 27 -6.67 9.65 -1.37
N ASN A 28 -5.78 8.68 -1.11
CA ASN A 28 -5.00 7.94 -2.10
C ASN A 28 -4.14 8.84 -3.00
N LYS A 29 -3.58 9.95 -2.48
CA LYS A 29 -2.90 10.96 -3.31
C LYS A 29 -1.67 10.38 -4.01
N VAL A 30 -0.77 9.77 -3.25
CA VAL A 30 0.45 9.15 -3.78
C VAL A 30 0.08 7.94 -4.64
N ALA A 31 -0.88 7.12 -4.18
CA ALA A 31 -1.36 5.99 -4.98
C ALA A 31 -1.93 6.42 -6.35
N ARG A 32 -2.62 7.57 -6.45
CA ARG A 32 -3.08 8.12 -7.73
C ARG A 32 -1.93 8.57 -8.61
N GLU A 33 -0.94 9.25 -8.04
CA GLU A 33 0.27 9.64 -8.79
C GLU A 33 1.01 8.42 -9.36
N TYR A 34 0.98 7.31 -8.64
CA TYR A 34 1.58 6.04 -9.06
C TYR A 34 0.68 5.24 -10.02
N GLY A 35 -0.55 5.70 -10.27
CA GLY A 35 -1.49 5.07 -11.19
C GLY A 35 -2.06 3.74 -10.70
N ILE A 36 -2.08 3.50 -9.39
CA ILE A 36 -2.45 2.20 -8.80
C ILE A 36 -3.82 2.20 -8.10
N VAL A 37 -4.62 3.26 -8.22
CA VAL A 37 -5.94 3.34 -7.60
C VAL A 37 -7.01 2.77 -8.52
N PHE A 38 -7.90 1.95 -7.96
CA PHE A 38 -9.04 1.42 -8.68
C PHE A 38 -10.35 1.61 -7.89
N GLN A 39 -11.43 1.78 -8.64
CA GLN A 39 -12.79 1.83 -8.11
C GLN A 39 -13.25 0.40 -7.78
N MET A 40 -13.70 0.16 -6.55
CA MET A 40 -14.34 -1.10 -6.21
C MET A 40 -15.72 -1.22 -6.88
N THR A 41 -16.12 -2.45 -7.23
CA THR A 41 -17.51 -2.72 -7.60
C THR A 41 -18.42 -2.55 -6.38
N ASP A 42 -19.68 -2.16 -6.59
CA ASP A 42 -20.65 -1.91 -5.51
C ASP A 42 -20.78 -3.07 -4.51
N GLY A 43 -20.75 -4.31 -5.00
CA GLY A 43 -20.81 -5.51 -4.15
C GLY A 43 -19.61 -5.62 -3.20
N VAL A 44 -18.40 -5.40 -3.73
CA VAL A 44 -17.16 -5.42 -2.95
C VAL A 44 -17.11 -4.25 -1.97
N ALA A 45 -17.44 -3.04 -2.44
CA ALA A 45 -17.52 -1.84 -1.62
C ALA A 45 -18.47 -2.03 -0.43
N LYS A 46 -19.69 -2.52 -0.69
CA LYS A 46 -20.68 -2.83 0.35
C LYS A 46 -20.15 -3.84 1.37
N ALA A 47 -19.55 -4.94 0.90
CA ALA A 47 -18.97 -5.95 1.78
C ALA A 47 -17.84 -5.38 2.66
N MET A 48 -16.96 -4.56 2.06
CA MET A 48 -15.83 -3.96 2.75
C MET A 48 -16.25 -2.90 3.78
N ARG A 49 -17.23 -2.06 3.44
CA ARG A 49 -17.86 -1.12 4.38
C ARG A 49 -18.54 -1.84 5.54
N ALA A 50 -19.23 -2.94 5.26
CA ALA A 50 -19.95 -3.70 6.29
C ALA A 50 -18.98 -4.40 7.26
N GLY A 51 -17.98 -5.11 6.73
CA GLY A 51 -17.03 -5.93 7.50
C GLY A 51 -15.89 -5.12 8.09
N ALA A 52 -15.05 -4.51 7.25
CA ALA A 52 -13.84 -3.82 7.69
C ALA A 52 -14.04 -2.34 8.02
N LYS A 53 -15.25 -1.78 7.78
CA LYS A 53 -15.56 -0.36 8.00
C LYS A 53 -14.60 0.56 7.22
N THR A 54 -14.26 0.20 5.99
CA THR A 54 -13.26 0.90 5.16
C THR A 54 -13.49 2.40 5.05
N HIS A 55 -14.73 2.83 4.81
CA HIS A 55 -15.09 4.26 4.75
C HIS A 55 -14.73 5.04 6.02
N LEU A 56 -14.92 4.45 7.21
CA LEU A 56 -14.54 5.07 8.48
C LEU A 56 -13.03 5.00 8.70
N ARG A 57 -12.40 3.85 8.41
CA ARG A 57 -10.96 3.65 8.60
C ARG A 57 -10.10 4.53 7.70
N ASN A 58 -10.57 4.78 6.48
CA ASN A 58 -9.86 5.59 5.48
C ASN A 58 -10.34 7.05 5.49
N GLY A 59 -11.46 7.35 6.17
CA GLY A 59 -12.06 8.68 6.18
C GLY A 59 -12.55 9.13 4.80
N ASP A 60 -12.95 8.19 3.95
CA ASP A 60 -13.21 8.40 2.53
C ASP A 60 -14.36 7.51 2.03
N GLU A 61 -15.31 8.10 1.29
CA GLU A 61 -16.50 7.42 0.76
C GLU A 61 -16.43 7.12 -0.74
N SER A 62 -15.28 7.33 -1.39
CA SER A 62 -15.10 7.10 -2.83
C SER A 62 -15.20 5.64 -3.25
N ASP A 63 -15.08 4.70 -2.30
CA ASP A 63 -14.97 3.26 -2.58
C ASP A 63 -13.80 2.90 -3.50
N GLU A 64 -12.73 3.68 -3.41
CA GLU A 64 -11.47 3.37 -4.06
C GLU A 64 -10.49 2.67 -3.12
N LEU A 65 -9.66 1.82 -3.72
CA LEU A 65 -8.53 1.22 -3.04
C LEU A 65 -7.28 1.28 -3.94
N PRO A 66 -6.09 1.42 -3.34
CA PRO A 66 -4.86 1.20 -4.06
C PRO A 66 -4.62 -0.30 -4.27
N LEU A 67 -4.02 -0.66 -5.40
CA LEU A 67 -3.44 -1.97 -5.62
C LEU A 67 -2.34 -2.22 -4.58
N ALA A 68 -2.21 -3.45 -4.12
CA ALA A 68 -1.04 -3.84 -3.36
C ALA A 68 0.19 -3.73 -4.26
N ALA A 69 1.14 -2.87 -3.90
CA ALA A 69 2.36 -2.64 -4.64
C ALA A 69 3.56 -2.67 -3.70
N THR A 70 4.69 -3.16 -4.19
CA THR A 70 5.97 -3.11 -3.48
C THR A 70 7.00 -2.45 -4.39
N TYR A 71 7.66 -1.43 -3.87
CA TYR A 71 8.71 -0.70 -4.60
C TYR A 71 10.00 -0.73 -3.80
N VAL A 72 11.12 -0.88 -4.51
CA VAL A 72 12.46 -0.56 -4.00
C VAL A 72 12.89 0.73 -4.68
N ILE A 73 13.01 1.80 -3.90
CA ILE A 73 13.33 3.14 -4.37
C ILE A 73 14.78 3.46 -3.96
N ALA A 74 15.59 3.89 -4.93
CA ALA A 74 16.98 4.30 -4.71
C ALA A 74 17.07 5.66 -4.02
N PRO A 75 18.22 6.02 -3.42
CA PRO A 75 18.39 7.30 -2.72
C PRO A 75 18.16 8.54 -3.61
N ASP A 76 18.30 8.42 -4.92
CA ASP A 76 18.04 9.48 -5.90
C ASP A 76 16.55 9.60 -6.30
N GLY A 77 15.68 8.79 -5.70
CA GLY A 77 14.24 8.74 -5.98
C GLY A 77 13.85 7.82 -7.14
N THR A 78 14.81 7.14 -7.78
CA THR A 78 14.52 6.22 -8.89
C THR A 78 13.89 4.92 -8.37
N ILE A 79 12.79 4.47 -8.99
CA ILE A 79 12.25 3.13 -8.75
C ILE A 79 13.19 2.11 -9.38
N ALA A 80 13.94 1.39 -8.54
CA ALA A 80 14.92 0.39 -8.97
C ALA A 80 14.29 -0.97 -9.26
N TRP A 81 13.18 -1.26 -8.58
CA TRP A 81 12.40 -2.47 -8.75
C TRP A 81 10.96 -2.23 -8.25
N ALA A 82 10.00 -2.91 -8.88
CA ALA A 82 8.60 -2.83 -8.52
C ALA A 82 7.93 -4.19 -8.72
N PHE A 83 6.98 -4.50 -7.84
CA PHE A 83 6.04 -5.59 -8.00
C PHE A 83 4.62 -5.08 -7.82
N LEU A 84 3.80 -5.36 -8.82
CA LEU A 84 2.37 -5.07 -8.87
C LEU A 84 1.69 -6.24 -9.60
N ASP A 85 0.56 -6.67 -9.08
CA ASP A 85 -0.24 -7.73 -9.70
C ASP A 85 -1.72 -7.35 -9.58
N ALA A 86 -2.47 -7.48 -10.67
CA ALA A 86 -3.90 -7.21 -10.70
C ALA A 86 -4.69 -8.15 -9.78
N ASP A 87 -4.19 -9.38 -9.57
CA ASP A 87 -4.68 -10.24 -8.49
C ASP A 87 -4.12 -9.73 -7.16
N TYR A 88 -4.97 -9.00 -6.43
CA TYR A 88 -4.67 -8.45 -5.11
C TYR A 88 -4.29 -9.49 -4.05
N ARG A 89 -4.32 -10.79 -4.33
CA ARG A 89 -3.82 -11.84 -3.43
C ARG A 89 -2.34 -12.12 -3.61
N ASN A 90 -1.78 -11.83 -4.79
CA ASN A 90 -0.37 -12.00 -5.05
C ASN A 90 0.42 -10.89 -4.35
N ARG A 91 1.56 -11.25 -3.76
CA ARG A 91 2.46 -10.34 -3.05
C ARG A 91 3.87 -10.51 -3.57
N ALA A 92 4.67 -9.47 -3.41
CA ALA A 92 6.10 -9.56 -3.65
C ALA A 92 6.70 -10.65 -2.77
N GLU A 93 7.50 -11.54 -3.35
CA GLU A 93 8.28 -12.49 -2.58
C GLU A 93 9.37 -11.74 -1.80
N PRO A 94 9.50 -11.94 -0.47
CA PRO A 94 10.46 -11.20 0.35
C PRO A 94 11.90 -11.30 -0.15
N ASP A 95 12.30 -12.47 -0.65
CA ASP A 95 13.64 -12.71 -1.17
C ASP A 95 13.93 -11.87 -2.44
N ASP A 96 12.93 -11.65 -3.29
CA ASP A 96 13.07 -10.79 -4.47
C ASP A 96 13.26 -9.32 -4.08
N VAL A 97 12.54 -8.87 -3.04
CA VAL A 97 12.69 -7.50 -2.49
C VAL A 97 14.10 -7.30 -1.92
N VAL A 98 14.61 -8.26 -1.14
CA VAL A 98 15.96 -8.19 -0.54
C VAL A 98 17.04 -8.26 -1.63
N LYS A 99 16.86 -9.10 -2.65
CA LYS A 99 17.77 -9.20 -3.80
C LYS A 99 17.82 -7.88 -4.58
N ALA A 100 16.67 -7.26 -4.85
CA ALA A 100 16.59 -5.97 -5.53
C ALA A 100 17.28 -4.86 -4.72
N LEU A 101 17.07 -4.83 -3.40
CA LEU A 101 17.77 -3.91 -2.50
C LEU A 101 19.29 -4.14 -2.48
N GLY A 102 19.73 -5.40 -2.48
CA GLY A 102 21.16 -5.76 -2.53
C GLY A 102 21.82 -5.24 -3.81
N ALA A 103 21.15 -5.36 -4.96
CA ALA A 103 21.65 -4.89 -6.25
C ALA A 103 21.84 -3.37 -6.32
N LEU A 104 21.10 -2.58 -5.52
CA LEU A 104 21.33 -1.13 -5.38
C LEU A 104 22.64 -0.81 -4.68
N LYS A 105 22.97 -1.54 -3.61
CA LYS A 105 24.20 -1.31 -2.82
C LYS A 105 25.46 -1.63 -3.61
N SER A 106 25.40 -2.55 -4.56
CA SER A 106 26.54 -2.95 -5.40
C SER A 106 26.85 -1.99 -6.56
N LYS A 107 26.01 -0.96 -6.80
CA LYS A 107 26.21 0.04 -7.85
C LYS A 107 26.91 1.32 -7.37
N HIS A 108 27.43 1.31 -6.14
CA HIS A 108 28.21 2.39 -5.54
C HIS A 108 29.62 1.91 -5.20
#